data_AF-D8FTT3-F1
#
_entry.id   AF-D8FTT3-F1
#
_cell.length_a   1.000
_cell.length_b   1.000
_cell.length_c   1.000
_cell.angle_alpha   90.00
_cell.angle_beta   90.00
_cell.angle_gamma   90.00
#
_symmetry.space_group_name_H-M   'P 1'
#
loop_
_entity.id
_entity.type
_entity.pdbx_description
1 polymer ?
#
loop_
_entity_poly.entity_id
_entity_poly.type
_entity_poly.pdbx_seq_one_letter_code
_entity_poly.pdbx_strand_id
1 'polypeptide(L)'
;MQKFSLGKADLQRRLLEAFLKTSETDLADLERAIAANDFLAVEQRSHRIKGASANLGARSLLDVAAQLEQLGRSQSLVGANELSSELKSHLDRVRDFITTLLAE
;
A
#
# COMPACT_ATOMS: atom_id res chain seq x y z
N MET A 1 -34.79 2.91 -14.36
CA MET A 1 -33.97 1.93 -13.60
C MET A 1 -32.50 2.36 -13.69
N GLN A 2 -31.92 3.01 -12.66
CA GLN A 2 -30.47 3.32 -12.62
C GLN A 2 -29.88 3.35 -11.19
N LYS A 3 -30.52 2.72 -10.20
CA LYS A 3 -30.07 2.81 -8.78
C LYS A 3 -29.00 1.79 -8.36
N PHE A 4 -28.66 0.80 -9.18
CA PHE A 4 -27.75 -0.29 -8.78
C PHE A 4 -26.25 0.01 -8.94
N SER A 5 -25.86 1.00 -9.75
CA SER A 5 -24.44 1.30 -10.03
C SER A 5 -23.80 2.21 -8.97
N LEU A 6 -24.52 3.23 -8.50
CA LEU A 6 -24.05 4.19 -7.50
C LEU A 6 -23.58 3.52 -6.19
N GLY A 7 -24.33 2.55 -5.67
CA GLY A 7 -23.96 1.85 -4.43
C GLY A 7 -22.68 1.01 -4.52
N LYS A 8 -22.32 0.53 -5.71
CA LYS A 8 -21.07 -0.23 -5.92
C LYS A 8 -19.86 0.70 -6.03
N ALA A 9 -20.01 1.82 -6.74
CA ALA A 9 -18.97 2.84 -6.84
C ALA A 9 -18.65 3.47 -5.47
N ASP A 10 -19.69 3.75 -4.67
CA ASP A 10 -19.56 4.23 -3.29
C ASP A 10 -18.81 3.25 -2.39
N LEU A 11 -19.15 1.97 -2.46
CA LEU A 11 -18.47 0.93 -1.69
C LEU A 11 -17.00 0.80 -2.12
N GLN A 12 -16.74 0.75 -3.43
CA GLN A 12 -15.39 0.67 -3.97
C GLN A 12 -14.53 1.85 -3.52
N ARG A 13 -15.06 3.08 -3.59
CA ARG A 13 -14.40 4.29 -3.10
C ARG A 13 -14.02 4.15 -1.63
N ARG A 14 -14.97 3.80 -0.76
CA ARG A 14 -14.72 3.67 0.68
C ARG A 14 -13.68 2.61 1.01
N LEU A 15 -13.65 1.51 0.25
CA LEU A 15 -12.62 0.47 0.39
C LEU A 15 -11.24 0.99 -0.02
N LEU A 16 -11.15 1.73 -1.13
CA LEU A 16 -9.90 2.34 -1.59
C LEU A 16 -9.39 3.41 -0.62
N GLU A 17 -10.26 4.24 -0.05
CA GLU A 17 -9.91 5.24 0.97
C GLU A 17 -9.39 4.58 2.25
N ALA A 18 -10.08 3.54 2.73
CA ALA A 18 -9.66 2.80 3.93
C ALA A 18 -8.32 2.09 3.72
N PHE A 19 -8.12 1.51 2.54
CA PHE A 19 -6.86 0.94 2.12
C PHE A 19 -5.75 2.00 2.11
N LEU A 20 -5.95 3.10 1.39
CA LEU A 20 -4.95 4.16 1.24
C LEU A 20 -4.50 4.69 2.60
N LYS A 21 -5.44 5.02 3.49
CA LYS A 21 -5.14 5.50 4.84
C LYS A 21 -4.30 4.50 5.64
N THR A 22 -4.65 3.22 5.56
CA THR A 22 -3.93 2.16 6.30
C THR A 22 -2.53 1.95 5.72
N SER A 23 -2.41 1.87 4.40
CA SER A 23 -1.14 1.66 3.71
C SER A 23 -0.19 2.84 3.82
N GLU A 24 -0.68 4.08 3.85
CA GLU A 24 0.14 5.27 4.12
C GLU A 24 0.72 5.26 5.54
N THR A 25 -0.09 4.82 6.53
CA THR A 25 0.37 4.68 7.91
C THR A 25 1.44 3.60 8.02
N ASP A 26 1.21 2.43 7.43
CA ASP A 26 2.19 1.35 7.44
C ASP A 26 3.45 1.69 6.62
N LEU A 27 3.34 2.48 5.53
CA LEU A 27 4.49 2.99 4.78
C LEU A 27 5.33 3.94 5.63
N ALA A 28 4.72 4.88 6.36
CA ALA A 28 5.47 5.78 7.23
C ALA A 28 6.15 5.04 8.41
N ASP A 29 5.53 3.98 8.93
CA ASP A 29 6.16 3.07 9.90
C ASP A 29 7.31 2.27 9.26
N LEU A 30 7.13 1.80 8.02
CA LEU A 30 8.14 1.08 7.25
C LEU A 30 9.38 1.94 6.98
N GLU A 31 9.21 3.19 6.52
CA GLU A 31 10.31 4.13 6.27
C GLU A 31 11.13 4.39 7.54
N ARG A 32 10.46 4.52 8.70
CA ARG A 32 11.14 4.62 10.00
C ARG A 32 11.88 3.34 10.37
N ALA A 33 11.30 2.18 10.13
CA ALA A 33 11.94 0.89 10.39
C ALA A 33 13.20 0.70 9.52
N ILE A 34 13.14 1.08 8.24
CA ILE A 34 14.30 1.07 7.33
C ILE A 34 15.41 1.97 7.89
N ALA A 35 15.09 3.20 8.29
CA ALA A 35 16.07 4.13 8.85
C ALA A 35 16.68 3.64 10.18
N ALA A 36 15.92 2.90 10.97
CA ALA A 36 16.36 2.32 12.25
C ALA A 36 17.09 0.97 12.09
N ASN A 37 17.20 0.43 10.87
CA ASN A 37 17.66 -0.94 10.61
C ASN A 37 16.85 -2.01 11.38
N ASP A 38 15.56 -1.77 11.60
CA ASP A 38 14.66 -2.70 12.29
C ASP A 38 14.03 -3.68 11.27
N PHE A 39 14.76 -4.77 11.01
CA PHE A 39 14.36 -5.79 10.03
C PHE A 39 13.00 -6.44 10.35
N LEU A 40 12.68 -6.63 11.63
CA LEU A 40 11.42 -7.23 12.05
C LEU A 40 10.26 -6.28 11.78
N ALA A 41 10.42 -4.99 12.10
CA ALA A 41 9.41 -3.99 11.77
C ALA A 41 9.24 -3.86 10.25
N VAL A 42 10.33 -3.90 9.47
CA VAL A 42 10.26 -3.91 8.00
C VAL A 42 9.45 -5.10 7.49
N GLU A 43 9.71 -6.31 7.99
CA GLU A 43 8.92 -7.50 7.64
C GLU A 43 7.44 -7.29 7.95
N GLN A 44 7.12 -6.89 9.18
CA GLN A 44 5.75 -6.80 9.67
C GLN A 44 4.92 -5.74 8.94
N ARG A 45 5.50 -4.57 8.63
CA ARG A 45 4.79 -3.50 7.90
C ARG A 45 4.58 -3.88 6.45
N SER A 46 5.61 -4.45 5.82
CA SER A 46 5.52 -4.93 4.45
C SER A 46 4.47 -6.05 4.33
N HIS A 47 4.40 -6.97 5.29
CA HIS A 47 3.39 -8.03 5.33
C HIS A 47 1.96 -7.47 5.38
N ARG A 48 1.71 -6.42 6.18
CA ARG A 48 0.39 -5.78 6.26
C ARG A 48 0.01 -5.10 4.96
N ILE A 49 0.93 -4.34 4.36
CA ILE A 49 0.70 -3.68 3.07
C ILE A 49 0.44 -4.73 1.99
N LYS A 50 1.17 -5.84 1.99
CA LYS A 50 0.97 -6.97 1.09
C LYS A 50 -0.45 -7.54 1.23
N GLY A 51 -0.89 -7.85 2.44
CA GLY A 51 -2.24 -8.38 2.69
C GLY A 51 -3.34 -7.40 2.25
N ALA A 52 -3.18 -6.12 2.56
CA ALA A 52 -4.12 -5.08 2.14
C ALA A 52 -4.19 -4.96 0.61
N SER A 53 -3.04 -5.06 -0.07
CA SER A 53 -2.94 -4.98 -1.53
C SER A 53 -3.55 -6.20 -2.22
N ALA A 54 -3.38 -7.39 -1.63
CA ALA A 54 -3.99 -8.63 -2.13
C ALA A 54 -5.52 -8.54 -2.13
N ASN A 55 -6.12 -8.00 -1.06
CA ASN A 55 -7.56 -7.87 -0.93
C ASN A 55 -8.19 -6.95 -1.99
N LEU A 56 -7.42 -6.00 -2.54
CA LEU A 56 -7.86 -5.10 -3.60
C LEU A 56 -7.44 -5.53 -5.01
N GLY A 57 -6.66 -6.61 -5.14
CA GLY A 57 -6.07 -7.01 -6.42
C GLY A 57 -5.01 -6.01 -6.95
N ALA A 58 -4.43 -5.19 -6.07
CA ALA A 58 -3.42 -4.19 -6.42
C ALA A 58 -2.05 -4.84 -6.61
N ARG A 59 -1.86 -5.51 -7.76
CA ARG A 59 -0.72 -6.41 -7.99
C ARG A 59 0.65 -5.74 -7.90
N SER A 60 0.82 -4.54 -8.43
CA SER A 60 2.11 -3.82 -8.31
C SER A 60 2.46 -3.51 -6.86
N LEU A 61 1.49 -3.08 -6.04
CA LEU A 61 1.70 -2.84 -4.61
C LEU A 61 2.00 -4.15 -3.86
N LEU A 62 1.32 -5.23 -4.22
CA LEU A 62 1.56 -6.56 -3.68
C LEU A 62 3.00 -7.02 -3.91
N ASP A 63 3.50 -6.89 -5.14
CA ASP A 63 4.81 -7.37 -5.55
C ASP A 63 5.94 -6.57 -4.88
N VAL A 64 5.79 -5.25 -4.77
CA VAL A 64 6.76 -4.39 -4.06
C VAL A 64 6.77 -4.67 -2.55
N ALA A 65 5.59 -4.80 -1.94
CA ALA A 65 5.48 -5.14 -0.52
C ALA A 65 6.05 -6.53 -0.20
N ALA A 66 5.89 -7.50 -1.09
CA ALA A 66 6.49 -8.83 -0.93
C ALA A 66 8.02 -8.78 -0.97
N GLN A 67 8.62 -7.94 -1.83
CA GLN A 67 10.07 -7.75 -1.87
C GLN A 67 10.59 -7.12 -0.57
N LEU A 68 9.93 -6.08 -0.05
CA LEU A 68 10.28 -5.46 1.23
C LEU A 68 10.12 -6.43 2.42
N GLU A 69 9.09 -7.26 2.42
CA GLU A 69 8.91 -8.32 3.43
C GLU A 69 10.07 -9.32 3.39
N GLN A 70 10.51 -9.71 2.19
CA GLN A 70 11.65 -10.60 2.00
C GLN A 70 12.98 -9.97 2.44
N LEU A 71 13.16 -8.67 2.21
CA LEU A 71 14.30 -7.90 2.72
C LEU A 71 14.36 -7.94 4.26
N GLY A 72 13.24 -7.65 4.93
CA GLY A 72 13.13 -7.78 6.38
C GLY A 72 13.47 -9.20 6.88
N ARG A 73 12.91 -10.24 6.24
CA ARG A 73 13.17 -11.65 6.60
C ARG A 73 14.63 -12.07 6.42
N SER A 74 15.28 -11.56 5.38
CA SER A 74 16.67 -11.86 5.08
C SER A 74 17.66 -10.98 5.84
N GLN A 75 17.18 -10.09 6.72
CA GLN A 75 17.99 -9.12 7.45
C GLN A 75 18.88 -8.27 6.53
N SER A 76 18.35 -7.91 5.37
CA SER A 76 19.00 -7.05 4.38
C SER A 76 18.12 -5.86 4.08
N LEU A 77 18.69 -4.66 4.01
CA LEU A 77 17.98 -3.44 3.58
C LEU A 77 18.56 -2.86 2.29
N VAL A 78 19.38 -3.64 1.58
CA VAL A 78 19.89 -3.24 0.27
C VAL A 78 18.72 -3.12 -0.69
N GLY A 79 18.50 -1.93 -1.26
CA GLY A 79 17.36 -1.66 -2.13
C GLY A 79 16.06 -1.27 -1.43
N ALA A 80 16.02 -1.24 -0.09
CA ALA A 80 14.79 -1.00 0.66
C ALA A 80 14.23 0.41 0.45
N ASN A 81 15.10 1.42 0.32
CA ASN A 81 14.69 2.80 0.08
C ASN A 81 14.06 2.98 -1.31
N GLU A 82 14.65 2.35 -2.33
CA GLU A 82 14.11 2.36 -3.68
C GLU A 82 12.72 1.70 -3.74
N LEU A 83 12.59 0.53 -3.12
CA LEU A 83 11.30 -0.18 -3.04
C LEU A 83 10.26 0.61 -2.21
N SER A 84 10.66 1.27 -1.12
CA SER A 84 9.77 2.13 -0.34
C SER A 84 9.28 3.32 -1.16
N SER A 85 10.15 3.91 -1.98
CA SER A 85 9.79 4.99 -2.90
C SER A 85 8.84 4.52 -4.00
N GLU A 86 9.07 3.32 -4.55
CA GLU A 86 8.16 2.69 -5.52
C GLU A 86 6.77 2.43 -4.91
N LEU A 87 6.73 1.90 -3.68
CA LEU A 87 5.50 1.68 -2.93
C LEU A 87 4.73 2.99 -2.72
N LYS A 88 5.44 4.06 -2.34
CA LYS A 88 4.88 5.42 -2.21
C LYS A 88 4.26 5.90 -3.52
N SER A 89 4.98 5.77 -4.64
CA SER A 89 4.49 6.18 -5.96
C SER A 89 3.21 5.45 -6.35
N HIS A 90 3.10 4.16 -6.03
CA HIS A 90 1.86 3.42 -6.26
C HIS A 90 0.70 3.89 -5.39
N LEU A 91 0.94 4.20 -4.11
CA LEU A 91 -0.10 4.75 -3.23
C LEU A 91 -0.54 6.15 -3.68
N ASP A 92 0.38 6.99 -4.15
CA ASP A 92 0.05 8.31 -4.69
C ASP A 92 -0.85 8.18 -5.94
N ARG A 93 -0.58 7.22 -6.84
CA ARG A 93 -1.48 6.91 -7.98
C ARG A 93 -2.87 6.47 -7.54
N VAL A 94 -2.99 5.72 -6.45
CA VAL A 94 -4.29 5.33 -5.88
C VAL A 94 -5.02 6.56 -5.34
N ARG A 95 -4.30 7.47 -4.65
CA ARG A 95 -4.86 8.75 -4.17
C ARG A 95 -5.39 9.61 -5.32
N ASP A 96 -4.62 9.74 -6.39
CA ASP A 96 -5.00 10.51 -7.57
C ASP A 96 -6.24 9.90 -8.27
N PHE A 97 -6.30 8.56 -8.34
CA PHE A 97 -7.45 7.85 -8.87
C PHE A 97 -8.72 8.09 -8.05
N ILE A 98 -8.65 8.01 -6.72
CA ILE A 98 -9.78 8.32 -5.82
C ILE A 98 -10.22 9.78 -6.01
N THR A 99 -9.29 10.72 -6.12
CA THR A 99 -9.60 12.15 -6.28
C THR A 99 -10.30 12.42 -7.61
N THR A 100 -9.88 11.74 -8.68
CA THR A 100 -10.53 11.84 -10.00
C THR A 100 -11.97 11.30 -9.95
N LEU A 101 -12.20 10.20 -9.23
CA LEU A 101 -13.54 9.64 -8.97
C LEU A 101 -14.47 10.57 -8.15
N LEU A 102 -13.93 11.59 -7.47
CA LEU A 102 -14.71 12.57 -6.70
C LEU A 102 -15.05 13.83 -7.51
N ALA A 103 -14.43 14.01 -8.68
CA ALA A 103 -14.66 15.16 -9.56
C ALA A 103 -15.82 14.95 -10.56
N GLU A 104 -16.45 13.76 -10.56
CA GLU A 104 -17.63 13.40 -11.37
C GLU A 104 -18.94 13.42 -10.58
#